data_AF-A0A0A8WR66-F1
#
_entry.id   AF-A0A0A8WR66-F1
#
_cell.length_a   1.000
_cell.length_b   1.000
_cell.length_c   1.000
_cell.angle_alpha   90.00
_cell.angle_beta   90.00
_cell.angle_gamma   90.00
#
_symmetry.space_group_name_H-M   'P 1'
#
loop_
_entity.id
_entity.type
_entity.pdbx_description
1 polymer ?
#
loop_
_entity_poly.entity_id
_entity_poly.type
_entity_poly.pdbx_seq_one_letter_code
_entity_poly.pdbx_strand_id
1 'polypeptide(L)'
;MRVSEDRISHIAHRILDKLWGDDLADFPEEGRALSAIKQSIANYFAIADEIDEAVRSKLASYSQAKVPGSRDWEVLYNKFFQEEAAKRKW
;
A
#
# COMPACT_ATOMS: atom_id res chain seq x y z
N MET A 1 3.54 4.30 -6.20
CA MET A 1 2.84 5.54 -5.78
C MET A 1 3.60 6.11 -4.60
N ARG A 2 4.29 7.24 -4.77
CA ARG A 2 5.17 7.77 -3.72
C ARG A 2 4.40 8.73 -2.80
N VAL A 3 4.13 8.30 -1.57
CA VAL A 3 3.57 9.17 -0.53
C VAL A 3 4.72 9.93 0.13
N SER A 4 4.55 11.24 0.37
CA SER A 4 5.58 12.04 1.06
C SER A 4 5.69 11.69 2.53
N GLU A 5 6.88 11.87 3.12
CA GLU A 5 7.08 11.66 4.55
C GLU A 5 6.14 12.52 5.41
N ASP A 6 5.86 13.75 4.99
CA ASP A 6 4.92 14.63 5.69
C ASP A 6 3.50 14.03 5.74
N ARG A 7 3.05 13.42 4.65
CA ARG A 7 1.74 12.75 4.61
C ARG A 7 1.74 11.49 5.47
N ILE A 8 2.81 10.70 5.45
CA ILE A 8 2.96 9.53 6.32
C ILE A 8 2.93 9.97 7.78
N SER A 9 3.63 11.04 8.14
CA SER A 9 3.65 11.57 9.50
C SER A 9 2.28 12.08 9.92
N HIS A 10 1.59 12.85 9.07
CA HIS A 10 0.25 13.34 9.36
C HIS A 10 -0.75 12.20 9.59
N ILE A 11 -0.73 11.17 8.74
CA ILE A 11 -1.59 9.99 8.90
C ILE A 11 -1.23 9.22 10.17
N ALA A 12 0.06 9.05 10.46
CA ALA A 12 0.52 8.33 11.64
C ALA A 12 0.04 8.98 12.94
N HIS A 13 0.11 10.31 13.05
CA HIS A 13 -0.44 11.03 14.20
C HIS A 13 -1.95 10.83 14.33
N ARG A 14 -2.70 10.95 13.24
CA ARG A 14 -4.16 10.72 13.27
C ARG A 14 -4.55 9.30 13.67
N ILE A 15 -3.78 8.30 13.26
CA ILE A 15 -4.00 6.90 13.66
C ILE A 15 -3.72 6.76 15.15
N LEU A 16 -2.58 7.27 15.62
CA LEU A 16 -2.21 7.22 17.03
C LEU A 16 -3.27 7.87 17.92
N ASP A 17 -3.72 9.08 17.58
CA ASP A 17 -4.78 9.81 18.30
C ASP A 17 -6.08 8.99 18.37
N LYS A 18 -6.40 8.26 17.30
CA LYS A 18 -7.59 7.42 17.24
C LYS A 18 -7.47 6.15 18.05
N LEU A 19 -6.32 5.47 18.00
CA LEU A 19 -6.08 4.27 18.79
C LEU A 19 -6.15 4.56 20.29
N TRP A 20 -5.63 5.72 20.71
CA TRP A 20 -5.73 6.17 22.09
C TRP A 20 -7.14 6.65 22.44
N GLY A 21 -7.72 7.53 21.62
CA GLY A 21 -9.02 8.17 21.91
C GLY A 21 -10.21 7.21 21.88
N ASP A 22 -10.11 6.11 21.13
CA ASP A 22 -11.14 5.08 21.04
C ASP A 22 -10.87 3.89 22.01
N ASP A 23 -9.90 4.02 22.95
CA ASP A 23 -9.52 3.02 23.97
C ASP A 23 -9.12 1.65 23.38
N LEU A 24 -8.44 1.68 22.21
CA LEU A 24 -8.04 0.47 21.50
C LEU A 24 -6.62 0.01 21.86
N ALA A 25 -5.76 0.93 22.29
CA ALA A 25 -4.39 0.63 22.69
C ALA A 25 -3.79 1.71 23.60
N ASP A 26 -3.06 1.28 24.63
CA ASP A 26 -2.22 2.12 25.45
C ASP A 26 -0.78 2.20 24.92
N PHE A 27 -0.21 3.40 24.94
CA PHE A 27 1.15 3.65 24.46
C PHE A 27 2.05 4.14 25.61
N PRO A 28 2.88 3.27 26.21
CA PRO A 28 3.85 3.68 27.23
C PRO A 28 4.91 4.65 26.69
N GLU A 29 5.25 4.51 25.41
CA GLU A 29 6.17 5.37 24.67
C GLU A 29 5.53 5.80 23.34
N GLU A 30 4.91 6.97 23.33
CA GLU A 30 4.24 7.54 22.15
C GLU A 30 5.17 7.60 20.93
N GLY A 31 6.43 8.03 21.10
CA GLY A 31 7.40 8.14 20.01
C GLY A 31 7.71 6.79 19.33
N ARG A 32 7.71 5.70 20.12
CA ARG A 32 7.90 4.34 19.60
C ARG A 32 6.67 3.88 18.83
N ALA A 33 5.47 4.11 19.37
CA ALA A 33 4.21 3.81 18.69
C ALA A 33 4.08 4.55 17.35
N LEU A 34 4.39 5.85 17.35
CA LEU A 34 4.38 6.66 16.14
C LEU A 34 5.37 6.15 15.09
N SER A 35 6.58 5.77 15.52
CA SER A 35 7.61 5.20 14.63
C SER A 35 7.15 3.87 14.03
N ALA A 36 6.53 3.00 14.83
CA ALA A 36 5.96 1.75 14.35
C ALA A 36 4.84 1.98 13.32
N ILE A 37 3.91 2.90 13.58
CA ILE A 37 2.84 3.25 12.64
C ILE A 37 3.41 3.78 11.32
N LYS A 38 4.38 4.70 11.39
CA LYS A 38 5.06 5.22 10.19
C LYS A 38 5.72 4.10 9.38
N GLN A 39 6.40 3.18 10.04
CA GLN A 39 7.06 2.05 9.39
C GLN A 39 6.05 1.09 8.76
N SER A 40 4.93 0.79 9.44
CA SER A 40 3.85 -0.02 8.87
C SER A 40 3.25 0.61 7.62
N ILE A 41 3.02 1.93 7.61
CA ILE A 41 2.52 2.66 6.44
C ILE A 41 3.55 2.62 5.29
N ALA A 42 4.83 2.86 5.59
CA ALA A 42 5.89 2.82 4.58
C ALA A 42 6.02 1.43 3.95
N ASN A 43 6.00 0.38 4.77
CA ASN A 43 6.05 -1.00 4.31
C ASN A 43 4.85 -1.36 3.43
N TYR A 44 3.64 -0.89 3.77
CA TYR A 44 2.46 -1.08 2.93
C TYR A 44 2.65 -0.51 1.53
N PHE A 45 3.12 0.75 1.42
CA PHE A 45 3.34 1.37 0.12
C PHE A 45 4.47 0.72 -0.67
N ALA A 46 5.54 0.28 0.00
CA ALA A 46 6.61 -0.46 -0.65
C ALA A 46 6.10 -1.76 -1.29
N ILE A 47 5.29 -2.54 -0.56
CA ILE A 47 4.70 -3.78 -1.07
C ILE A 47 3.71 -3.50 -2.21
N ALA A 48 2.90 -2.45 -2.09
CA ALA A 48 1.99 -2.05 -3.16
C ALA A 48 2.75 -1.67 -4.45
N ASP A 49 3.89 -1.01 -4.32
CA ASP A 49 4.74 -0.64 -5.46
C ASP A 49 5.40 -1.88 -6.10
N GLU A 50 5.87 -2.84 -5.30
CA GLU A 50 6.37 -4.13 -5.80
C GLU A 50 5.30 -4.93 -6.55
N ILE A 51 4.06 -4.93 -6.04
CA ILE A 51 2.92 -5.57 -6.72
C ILE A 51 2.63 -4.86 -8.04
N ASP A 52 2.58 -3.52 -8.05
CA ASP A 52 2.34 -2.74 -9.27
C ASP A 52 3.42 -3.02 -10.34
N GLU A 53 4.70 -3.07 -9.95
CA GLU A 53 5.80 -3.39 -10.85
C GLU A 53 5.67 -4.81 -11.43
N ALA A 54 5.37 -5.79 -10.58
CA ALA A 54 5.15 -7.17 -11.01
C ALA A 54 3.97 -7.29 -12.01
N VAL A 55 2.86 -6.59 -11.72
CA VAL A 55 1.68 -6.57 -12.59
C VAL A 55 2.00 -5.89 -13.93
N ARG A 56 2.69 -4.75 -13.92
CA ARG A 56 3.10 -4.04 -15.15
C ARG A 56 4.04 -4.89 -16.00
N SER A 57 5.01 -5.57 -15.40
CA SER A 57 5.90 -6.49 -16.09
C SER A 57 5.13 -7.64 -16.75
N LYS A 58 4.17 -8.23 -16.03
CA LYS A 58 3.28 -9.29 -16.55
C LYS A 58 2.40 -8.78 -17.69
N LEU A 59 1.83 -7.58 -17.57
CA LEU A 59 1.01 -6.95 -18.62
C LEU A 59 1.84 -6.62 -19.87
N ALA A 60 3.07 -6.15 -19.71
CA ALA A 60 3.97 -5.87 -20.84
C ALA A 60 4.29 -7.13 -21.66
N SER A 61 4.34 -8.31 -21.02
CA SER A 61 4.51 -9.59 -21.72
C SER A 61 3.24 -10.07 -22.46
N TYR A 62 2.06 -9.50 -22.15
CA TYR A 62 0.79 -9.87 -22.76
C TYR A 62 0.47 -9.01 -23.98
N SER A 63 0.47 -9.64 -25.15
CA SER A 63 0.22 -8.99 -26.45
C SER A 63 -1.19 -8.42 -26.62
N GLN A 64 -2.16 -8.77 -25.77
CA GLN A 64 -3.51 -8.20 -25.74
C GLN A 64 -3.64 -6.92 -24.91
N ALA A 65 -2.69 -6.61 -24.01
CA ALA A 65 -2.74 -5.47 -23.10
C ALA A 65 -1.98 -4.24 -23.65
N LYS A 66 -2.05 -4.00 -24.97
CA LYS A 66 -1.17 -3.05 -25.67
C LYS A 66 -1.40 -1.58 -25.35
N VAL A 67 -2.54 -1.20 -24.75
CA VAL A 67 -2.87 0.20 -24.50
C VAL A 67 -3.15 0.42 -23.01
N PRO A 68 -2.20 1.02 -22.27
CA PRO A 68 -2.43 1.51 -20.92
C PRO A 68 -3.65 2.45 -20.90
N GLY A 69 -4.60 2.19 -19.99
CA GLY A 69 -5.83 2.98 -19.85
C GLY A 69 -6.99 2.52 -20.75
N SER A 70 -6.86 1.40 -21.48
CA SER A 70 -8.03 0.75 -22.07
C SER A 70 -8.81 -0.03 -21.00
N ARG A 71 -10.11 -0.22 -21.21
CA ARG A 71 -10.96 -1.01 -20.31
C ARG A 71 -10.47 -2.44 -20.14
N ASP A 72 -9.96 -3.06 -21.21
CA ASP A 72 -9.40 -4.41 -21.15
C ASP A 72 -8.09 -4.45 -20.35
N TRP A 73 -7.29 -3.39 -20.45
CA TRP A 73 -6.07 -3.23 -19.65
C TRP A 73 -6.40 -3.11 -18.15
N GLU A 74 -7.39 -2.29 -17.79
CA GLU A 74 -7.84 -2.13 -16.39
C GLU A 74 -8.39 -3.44 -15.80
N VAL A 75 -9.16 -4.20 -16.58
CA VAL A 75 -9.68 -5.51 -16.15
C VAL A 75 -8.53 -6.50 -15.90
N LEU A 76 -7.55 -6.57 -16.81
CA LEU A 76 -6.39 -7.44 -16.65
C LEU A 76 -5.49 -6.98 -15.50
N TYR A 77 -5.29 -5.67 -15.34
CA TYR A 77 -4.54 -5.09 -14.23
C TYR A 77 -5.15 -5.48 -12.89
N ASN A 78 -6.45 -5.26 -12.70
CA ASN A 78 -7.13 -5.61 -11.46
C ASN A 78 -7.03 -7.12 -11.15
N LYS A 79 -7.19 -7.96 -12.18
CA LYS A 79 -7.04 -9.41 -12.03
C LYS A 79 -5.63 -9.80 -11.58
N PHE A 80 -4.60 -9.30 -12.25
CA PHE A 80 -3.22 -9.62 -11.89
C PHE A 80 -2.80 -9.01 -10.56
N PHE A 81 -3.31 -7.82 -10.22
CA PHE A 81 -3.09 -7.21 -8.91
C PHE A 81 -3.64 -8.08 -7.79
N GLN A 82 -4.87 -8.59 -7.92
CA GLN A 82 -5.44 -9.53 -6.94
C GLN A 82 -4.65 -10.84 -6.86
N GLU A 83 -4.21 -11.40 -7.98
CA GLU A 83 -3.37 -12.61 -8.00
C GLU A 83 -2.03 -12.39 -7.28
N GLU A 84 -1.36 -11.27 -7.54
CA GLU A 84 -0.05 -10.94 -6.96
C GLU A 84 -0.14 -10.54 -5.47
N ALA A 85 -1.25 -9.91 -5.06
CA ALA A 85 -1.55 -9.65 -3.66
C ALA A 85 -1.80 -10.95 -2.87
N ALA A 86 -2.63 -11.86 -3.41
CA ALA A 86 -2.92 -13.14 -2.79
C ALA A 86 -1.67 -14.01 -2.58
N LYS A 87 -0.72 -13.99 -3.54
CA LYS A 87 0.57 -14.69 -3.41
C LYS A 87 1.43 -14.14 -2.27
N ARG A 88 1.39 -12.82 -2.04
CA ARG A 88 2.18 -12.15 -1.01
C ARG A 88 1.54 -12.22 0.38
N LYS A 89 0.38 -12.90 0.53
CA LYS A 89 -0.37 -13.06 1.79
C LYS A 89 -0.61 -11.73 2.52
N TRP A 90 -0.95 -10.69 1.76
CA TRP A 90 -1.51 -9.45 2.27
C TRP A 90 -3.02 -9.45 2.08
#